data_AF-A0A7X4K6F8-F1
#
_entry.id   AF-A0A7X4K6F8-F1
#
_cell.length_a   1.000
_cell.length_b   1.000
_cell.length_c   1.000
_cell.angle_alpha   90.00
_cell.angle_beta   90.00
_cell.angle_gamma   90.00
#
_symmetry.space_group_name_H-M   'P 1'
#
loop_
_entity.id
_entity.type
_entity.pdbx_description
1 polymer ?
#
loop_
_entity_poly.entity_id
_entity_poly.type
_entity_poly.pdbx_seq_one_letter_code
_entity_poly.pdbx_strand_id
1 'polypeptide(L)'
;MQTGISEGLLELLRETGLHSSDFIDQILGTSTTEGTYHGVDGKEALRGIMQSLLMLCGSEEAAVDWLFHSVSYQQINGNYPYLALENGDFWSLTVLQDWLQIIVRHRASCPDLIAEIFQK
;
A
#
# COMPACT_ATOMS: atom_id res chain seq x y z
N MET A 1 20.41 5.29 -1.97
CA MET A 1 19.71 5.59 -3.24
C MET A 1 18.22 5.61 -2.90
N GLN A 2 17.58 6.78 -2.92
CA GLN A 2 16.12 6.83 -2.88
C GLN A 2 15.64 6.35 -4.25
N THR A 3 15.25 5.09 -4.34
CA THR A 3 14.43 4.61 -5.46
C THR A 3 13.04 5.19 -5.24
N GLY A 4 12.82 6.41 -5.75
CA GLY A 4 11.49 6.99 -5.81
C GLY A 4 10.58 6.05 -6.58
N ILE A 5 9.34 5.92 -6.12
CA ILE A 5 8.30 5.18 -6.83
C ILE A 5 8.16 5.72 -8.26
N SER A 6 8.15 4.81 -9.23
CA SER A 6 7.96 5.16 -10.63
C SER A 6 6.55 5.72 -10.84
N GLU A 7 6.39 6.64 -11.78
CA GLU A 7 5.04 7.08 -12.18
C GLU A 7 4.24 5.92 -12.80
N GLY A 8 4.92 4.94 -13.41
CA GLY A 8 4.29 3.71 -13.89
C GLY A 8 3.64 2.88 -12.78
N LEU A 9 4.25 2.78 -11.60
CA LEU A 9 3.65 2.11 -10.44
C LEU A 9 2.39 2.84 -9.95
N LEU A 10 2.37 4.17 -9.97
CA LEU A 10 1.18 4.93 -9.59
C LEU A 10 0.05 4.79 -10.62
N GLU A 11 0.40 4.71 -11.91
CA GLU A 11 -0.56 4.43 -12.98
C GLU A 11 -1.13 3.02 -12.83
N LEU A 12 -0.29 2.00 -12.63
CA LEU A 12 -0.70 0.63 -12.38
C LEU A 12 -1.63 0.51 -11.15
N LEU A 13 -1.29 1.23 -10.08
CA LEU A 13 -2.09 1.29 -8.87
C LEU A 13 -3.49 1.87 -9.15
N ARG A 14 -3.58 2.97 -9.90
CA ARG A 14 -4.85 3.57 -10.33
C ARG A 14 -5.66 2.65 -11.22
N GLU A 15 -5.03 2.05 -12.24
CA GLU A 15 -5.71 1.15 -13.18
C GLU A 15 -6.29 -0.07 -12.46
N THR A 16 -5.54 -0.66 -11.53
CA THR A 16 -6.01 -1.79 -10.74
C THR A 16 -7.13 -1.39 -9.77
N GLY A 17 -7.08 -0.16 -9.24
CA GLY A 17 -8.09 0.38 -8.34
C GLY A 17 -9.37 0.87 -9.01
N LEU A 18 -9.35 1.18 -10.32
CA LEU A 18 -10.40 1.91 -11.04
C LEU A 18 -11.83 1.36 -10.87
N HIS A 19 -11.97 0.05 -10.64
CA HIS A 19 -13.26 -0.61 -10.45
C HIS A 19 -13.49 -1.14 -9.03
N SER A 20 -12.48 -1.00 -8.16
CA SER A 20 -12.46 -1.56 -6.83
C SER A 20 -12.58 -0.50 -5.75
N SER A 21 -12.00 0.69 -5.95
CA SER A 21 -12.04 1.77 -4.98
C SER A 21 -11.63 3.14 -5.55
N ASP A 22 -12.16 4.22 -4.97
CA ASP A 22 -11.81 5.60 -5.29
C ASP A 22 -10.74 6.20 -4.36
N PHE A 23 -10.28 5.49 -3.32
CA PHE A 23 -9.37 6.04 -2.31
C PHE A 23 -8.04 6.54 -2.91
N ILE A 24 -7.55 5.86 -3.94
CA ILE A 24 -6.32 6.25 -4.65
C ILE A 24 -6.50 7.58 -5.35
N ASP A 25 -7.66 7.81 -5.98
CA ASP A 25 -7.95 9.07 -6.64
C ASP A 25 -8.18 10.19 -5.63
N GLN A 26 -8.78 9.88 -4.47
CA GLN A 26 -8.89 10.83 -3.37
C GLN A 26 -7.49 11.26 -2.86
N ILE A 27 -6.56 10.32 -2.70
CA ILE A 27 -5.18 10.63 -2.25
C ILE A 27 -4.42 11.40 -3.34
N LEU A 28 -4.42 10.90 -4.57
CA LEU A 28 -3.58 11.45 -5.64
C LEU A 28 -4.15 12.76 -6.21
N GLY A 29 -5.48 12.91 -6.22
CA GLY A 29 -6.19 14.09 -6.72
C GLY A 29 -6.18 15.29 -5.76
N THR A 30 -6.00 15.08 -4.46
CA THR A 30 -6.03 16.16 -3.47
C THR A 30 -4.66 16.84 -3.36
N SER A 31 -4.60 18.17 -3.55
CA SER A 31 -3.37 18.97 -3.37
C SER A 31 -3.32 19.73 -2.04
N THR A 32 -4.40 19.71 -1.26
CA THR A 32 -4.57 20.45 0.00
C THR A 32 -4.49 19.53 1.21
N THR A 33 -4.00 20.03 2.34
CA THR A 33 -4.03 19.32 3.63
C THR A 33 -5.44 19.12 4.18
N GLU A 34 -6.42 19.82 3.60
CA GLU A 34 -7.84 19.67 3.88
C GLU A 34 -8.40 18.58 2.95
N GLY A 35 -8.59 17.37 3.48
CA GLY A 35 -9.14 16.20 2.77
C GLY A 35 -8.97 14.92 3.60
N THR A 36 -9.70 13.84 3.29
CA THR A 36 -9.70 12.57 4.06
C THR A 36 -8.30 12.03 4.35
N TYR A 37 -7.36 12.26 3.42
CA TYR A 37 -5.98 11.78 3.50
C TYR A 37 -4.93 12.89 3.60
N HIS A 38 -5.31 14.11 3.98
CA HIS A 38 -4.37 15.22 4.24
C HIS A 38 -3.44 15.60 3.06
N GLY A 39 -3.89 15.41 1.81
CA GLY A 39 -3.22 15.90 0.60
C GLY A 39 -1.78 15.39 0.42
N VAL A 40 -0.80 16.29 0.60
CA VAL A 40 0.62 15.98 0.42
C VAL A 40 1.07 14.86 1.35
N ASP A 41 0.65 14.88 2.62
CA ASP A 41 1.06 13.88 3.59
C ASP A 41 0.51 12.49 3.24
N GLY A 42 -0.74 12.43 2.76
CA GLY A 42 -1.33 11.18 2.25
C GLY A 42 -0.62 10.65 1.02
N LYS A 43 -0.18 11.53 0.10
CA LYS A 43 0.61 11.11 -1.07
C LYS A 43 1.94 10.50 -0.65
N GLU A 44 2.63 11.11 0.29
CA GLU A 44 3.90 10.58 0.81
C GLU A 44 3.70 9.26 1.57
N ALA A 45 2.64 9.14 2.36
CA ALA A 45 2.31 7.90 3.04
C ALA A 45 1.94 6.76 2.07
N LEU A 46 1.14 7.04 1.03
CA LEU A 46 0.85 6.09 -0.04
C LEU A 46 2.13 5.66 -0.77
N ARG A 47 3.03 6.62 -1.06
CA ARG A 47 4.34 6.29 -1.63
C ARG A 47 5.17 5.41 -0.69
N GLY A 48 5.15 5.68 0.62
CA GLY A 48 5.82 4.84 1.62
C GLY A 48 5.28 3.41 1.69
N ILE A 49 3.95 3.25 1.60
CA ILE A 49 3.29 1.93 1.53
C ILE A 49 3.78 1.17 0.31
N MET A 50 3.64 1.76 -0.87
CA MET A 50 3.98 1.10 -2.13
C MET A 50 5.48 0.76 -2.23
N GLN A 51 6.36 1.59 -1.65
CA GLN A 51 7.78 1.31 -1.59
C GLN A 51 8.08 0.12 -0.67
N SER A 52 7.37 0.03 0.47
CA SER A 52 7.51 -1.09 1.39
C SER A 52 7.01 -2.39 0.76
N LEU A 53 5.86 -2.34 0.07
CA LEU A 53 5.31 -3.49 -0.66
C LEU A 53 6.25 -3.94 -1.78
N LEU A 54 6.83 -3.02 -2.55
CA LEU A 54 7.82 -3.37 -3.58
C LEU A 54 9.01 -4.13 -2.98
N MET A 55 9.50 -3.73 -1.81
CA MET A 55 10.59 -4.44 -1.13
C MET A 55 10.20 -5.83 -0.59
N LEU A 56 8.92 -6.04 -0.28
CA LEU A 56 8.41 -7.29 0.30
C LEU A 56 7.96 -8.28 -0.78
N CYS A 57 7.28 -7.80 -1.80
CA CYS A 57 6.71 -8.59 -2.90
C CYS A 57 7.70 -8.80 -4.07
N GLY A 58 8.68 -7.91 -4.23
CA GLY A 58 9.76 -8.06 -5.22
C GLY A 58 9.47 -7.53 -6.63
N SER A 59 8.22 -7.17 -6.96
CA SER A 59 7.87 -6.46 -8.19
C SER A 59 6.76 -5.42 -7.96
N GLU A 60 6.62 -4.48 -8.91
CA GLU A 60 5.58 -3.45 -8.89
C GLU A 60 4.19 -4.08 -9.01
N GLU A 61 4.03 -5.07 -9.89
CA GLU A 61 2.78 -5.80 -10.10
C GLU A 61 2.37 -6.60 -8.86
N ALA A 62 3.31 -7.32 -8.24
CA ALA A 62 3.03 -8.07 -7.03
C ALA A 62 2.69 -7.15 -5.84
N ALA A 63 3.31 -5.97 -5.77
CA ALA A 63 2.99 -4.98 -4.74
C ALA A 63 1.56 -4.43 -4.89
N VAL A 64 1.16 -4.09 -6.11
CA VAL A 64 -0.21 -3.63 -6.40
C VAL A 64 -1.21 -4.76 -6.18
N ASP A 65 -0.94 -5.96 -6.69
CA ASP A 65 -1.81 -7.12 -6.51
C ASP A 65 -2.01 -7.46 -5.03
N TRP A 66 -0.96 -7.38 -4.21
CA TRP A 66 -1.09 -7.61 -2.78
C TRP A 66 -2.08 -6.62 -2.12
N LEU A 67 -2.03 -5.35 -2.50
CA LEU A 67 -2.91 -4.33 -1.91
C LEU A 67 -4.40 -4.62 -2.18
N PHE A 68 -4.71 -5.16 -3.36
CA PHE A 68 -6.10 -5.39 -3.78
C PHE A 68 -6.58 -6.82 -3.53
N HIS A 69 -5.71 -7.81 -3.64
CA HIS A 69 -6.07 -9.22 -3.76
C HIS A 69 -5.30 -10.14 -2.81
N SER A 70 -4.56 -9.62 -1.81
CA SER A 70 -3.84 -10.47 -0.86
C SER A 70 -4.77 -11.37 -0.04
N VAL A 71 -4.87 -12.63 -0.46
CA VAL A 71 -5.65 -13.68 0.21
C VAL A 71 -5.09 -13.96 1.61
N SER A 72 -3.76 -13.94 1.79
CA SER A 72 -3.14 -14.16 3.12
C SER A 72 -3.56 -13.07 4.10
N TYR A 73 -3.51 -11.80 3.67
CA TYR A 73 -3.96 -10.70 4.50
C TYR A 73 -5.45 -10.81 4.82
N GLN A 74 -6.28 -11.13 3.81
CA GLN A 74 -7.73 -11.31 3.99
C GLN A 74 -8.05 -12.42 5.00
N GLN A 75 -7.32 -13.54 4.97
CA GLN A 75 -7.53 -14.65 5.90
C GLN A 75 -7.21 -14.27 7.36
N ILE A 76 -6.24 -13.38 7.57
CA ILE A 76 -5.82 -12.93 8.90
C ILE A 76 -6.72 -11.81 9.43
N ASN A 77 -6.98 -10.80 8.59
CA ASN A 77 -7.66 -9.56 9.00
C ASN A 77 -9.17 -9.53 8.64
N GLY A 78 -9.67 -10.53 7.91
CA GLY A 78 -11.07 -10.63 7.50
C GLY A 78 -11.47 -9.75 6.32
N ASN A 79 -10.59 -8.88 5.82
CA ASN A 79 -10.82 -7.98 4.67
C ASN A 79 -9.54 -7.77 3.86
N TYR A 80 -9.68 -7.33 2.61
CA TYR A 80 -8.53 -6.92 1.78
C TYR A 80 -7.93 -5.58 2.27
N PRO A 81 -6.61 -5.36 2.06
CA PRO A 81 -5.96 -4.11 2.49
C PRO A 81 -6.63 -2.86 1.93
N TYR A 82 -6.97 -2.84 0.62
CA TYR A 82 -7.57 -1.67 -0.02
C TYR A 82 -8.90 -1.25 0.64
N LEU A 83 -9.73 -2.19 1.08
CA LEU A 83 -11.01 -1.88 1.74
C LEU A 83 -10.82 -1.15 3.07
N ALA A 84 -9.76 -1.48 3.80
CA ALA A 84 -9.43 -0.81 5.06
C ALA A 84 -8.95 0.63 4.81
N LEU A 85 -8.26 0.86 3.68
CA LEU A 85 -7.85 2.20 3.27
C LEU A 85 -9.03 3.02 2.77
N GLU A 86 -9.88 2.43 1.93
CA GLU A 86 -11.09 3.04 1.37
C GLU A 86 -12.07 3.53 2.44
N ASN A 87 -12.35 2.69 3.45
CA ASN A 87 -13.25 3.04 4.54
C ASN A 87 -12.55 3.81 5.68
N GLY A 88 -11.27 4.11 5.51
CA GLY A 88 -10.41 4.74 6.50
C GLY A 88 -10.18 6.22 6.25
N ASP A 89 -9.13 6.74 6.87
CA ASP A 89 -8.66 8.11 6.71
C ASP A 89 -7.12 8.13 6.62
N PHE A 90 -6.54 9.32 6.74
CA PHE A 90 -5.09 9.49 6.84
C PHE A 90 -4.46 8.57 7.90
N TRP A 91 -5.09 8.36 9.06
CA TRP A 91 -4.52 7.53 10.11
C TRP A 91 -4.49 6.06 9.70
N SER A 92 -5.53 5.55 9.05
CA SER A 92 -5.50 4.19 8.47
C SER A 92 -4.32 4.00 7.51
N LEU A 93 -4.04 5.01 6.69
CA LEU A 93 -2.90 5.01 5.77
C LEU A 93 -1.57 4.97 6.53
N THR A 94 -1.39 5.82 7.54
CA THR A 94 -0.16 5.84 8.35
C THR A 94 0.06 4.54 9.13
N VAL A 95 -1.00 3.95 9.69
CA VAL A 95 -0.90 2.68 10.43
C VAL A 95 -0.45 1.55 9.50
N LEU A 96 -1.00 1.47 8.29
CA LEU A 96 -0.55 0.48 7.31
C LEU A 96 0.91 0.72 6.90
N GLN A 97 1.28 1.98 6.66
CA GLN A 97 2.66 2.36 6.35
C GLN A 97 3.63 1.92 7.44
N ASP A 98 3.33 2.24 8.71
CA ASP A 98 4.17 1.92 9.86
C ASP A 98 4.34 0.40 10.02
N TRP A 99 3.25 -0.35 9.91
CA TRP A 99 3.29 -1.81 9.96
C TRP A 99 4.17 -2.41 8.86
N LEU A 100 4.02 -1.94 7.63
CA LEU A 100 4.84 -2.42 6.52
C LEU A 100 6.32 -2.07 6.72
N GLN A 101 6.63 -0.88 7.23
CA GLN A 101 8.02 -0.48 7.53
C GLN A 101 8.66 -1.35 8.60
N ILE A 102 7.91 -1.71 9.65
CA ILE A 102 8.36 -2.65 10.67
C ILE A 102 8.68 -4.01 10.03
N ILE A 103 7.79 -4.52 9.18
CA ILE A 103 8.01 -5.81 8.48
C ILE A 103 9.24 -5.73 7.56
N VAL A 104 9.37 -4.67 6.76
CA VAL A 104 10.54 -4.41 5.90
C VAL A 104 11.84 -4.42 6.71
N ARG A 105 11.84 -3.82 7.90
CA ARG A 105 13.01 -3.76 8.79
C ARG A 105 13.47 -5.14 9.26
N HIS A 106 12.53 -6.05 9.46
CA HIS A 106 12.76 -7.40 10.01
C HIS A 106 12.68 -8.52 8.96
N ARG A 107 12.46 -8.21 7.68
CA ARG A 107 12.24 -9.19 6.61
C ARG A 107 13.30 -10.30 6.52
N ALA A 108 14.56 -9.97 6.77
CA ALA A 108 15.67 -10.92 6.72
C ALA A 108 15.66 -11.93 7.87
N SER A 109 15.00 -11.58 8.99
CA SER A 109 14.90 -12.44 10.18
C SER A 109 13.71 -13.41 10.12
N CYS A 110 12.72 -13.16 9.25
CA CYS A 110 11.50 -13.95 9.16
C CYS A 110 11.13 -14.28 7.70
N PRO A 111 12.01 -14.94 6.92
CA PRO A 111 11.79 -15.16 5.49
C PRO A 111 10.52 -15.95 5.19
N ASP A 112 10.18 -16.95 6.01
CA ASP A 112 8.98 -17.77 5.83
C ASP A 112 7.70 -16.94 5.99
N LEU A 113 7.69 -16.00 6.94
CA LEU A 113 6.58 -15.06 7.14
C LEU A 113 6.42 -14.13 5.94
N ILE A 114 7.54 -13.64 5.39
CA ILE A 114 7.50 -12.78 4.19
C ILE A 114 6.95 -13.55 3.01
N ALA A 115 7.40 -14.80 2.82
CA ALA A 115 6.88 -15.65 1.76
C ALA A 115 5.37 -15.86 1.92
N GLU A 116 4.92 -16.31 3.09
CA GLU A 116 3.50 -16.60 3.35
C GLU A 116 2.58 -15.39 3.13
N ILE A 117 3.00 -14.20 3.56
CA ILE A 117 2.15 -13.01 3.53
C ILE A 117 2.28 -12.24 2.22
N PHE A 118 3.47 -12.12 1.65
CA PHE A 118 3.78 -11.19 0.56
C PHE A 118 4.23 -11.84 -0.74
N GLN A 119 4.58 -13.12 -0.75
CA GLN A 119 5.12 -13.82 -1.93
C GLN A 119 4.38 -15.15 -2.11
N LYS A 120 3.22 -15.09 -2.75
CA LYS A 120 2.47 -16.26 -3.18
C LYS A 120 2.62 -16.49 -4.68
#